data_AF-A0A1M5G2F3-F1
#
_entry.id   AF-A0A1M5G2F3-F1
#
_cell.length_a   1.000
_cell.length_b   1.000
_cell.length_c   1.000
_cell.angle_alpha   90.00
_cell.angle_beta   90.00
_cell.angle_gamma   90.00
#
_symmetry.space_group_name_H-M   'P 1'
#
loop_
_entity.id
_entity.type
_entity.pdbx_description
1 polymer ?
#
loop_
_entity_poly.entity_id
_entity_poly.type
_entity_poly.pdbx_seq_one_letter_code
_entity_poly.pdbx_strand_id
1 'polypeptide(L)'
;MPYFRTVEVYPTSGWWGTRWHEHDRDGDAFAKVSRGICDAYSASLGDDAVPHTVSTLRIFIDTDGRLVRVPVDPRRTVVVSPTFTDRVWEGFESAAVRVVPGFADLALAVQRRVVLQAVHAAARGLASFRGLDPSALEAARQAVIDADFVFTWASEWKSSPGRRWRARCVFRTMPDGFGRLVLEVTDGDGTKRAASPEQVAFTTVEGYRRAARTLRWSAADRLEVVPCVDPFGDDAGSCAVAVDEGVGGAPRLTVLQSAGLPGRPDAAVEEPSSTPEPVETDRRSAERDGPEETVLLVVPDPAERRILGIGGGPTNDVPELYWRTLHDLFDRLDSPEWAAWWAPSSVPTLQLSWWADVAQDRLFVRRGKDKVIARIERTPTGLREVDPVQAARDDLEGLLALVQRRMSLAVPPALS
;
A
#
# COMPACT_ATOMS: atom_id res chain seq x y z
N MET A 1 16.28 -13.18 15.72
CA MET A 1 16.43 -13.07 14.25
C MET A 1 15.14 -12.43 13.74
N PRO A 2 15.18 -11.45 12.82
CA PRO A 2 13.94 -10.93 12.26
C PRO A 2 13.23 -12.03 11.44
N TYR A 3 11.92 -11.90 11.30
CA TYR A 3 11.08 -12.77 10.49
C TYR A 3 10.28 -11.91 9.55
N PHE A 4 10.09 -12.39 8.32
CA PHE A 4 9.18 -11.79 7.34
C PHE A 4 7.74 -12.04 7.78
N ARG A 5 7.00 -10.95 8.05
CA ARG A 5 5.70 -10.96 8.73
C ARG A 5 4.64 -10.17 7.98
N THR A 6 5.05 -9.12 7.28
CA THR A 6 4.12 -8.13 6.72
C THR A 6 4.31 -8.03 5.22
N VAL A 7 3.21 -8.15 4.49
CA VAL A 7 3.12 -7.75 3.09
C VAL A 7 2.13 -6.60 3.01
N GLU A 8 2.51 -5.54 2.32
CA GLU A 8 1.65 -4.37 2.15
C GLU A 8 1.79 -3.78 0.76
N VAL A 9 0.70 -3.22 0.23
CA VAL A 9 0.70 -2.37 -0.95
C VAL A 9 0.69 -0.92 -0.49
N TYR A 10 1.54 -0.09 -1.08
CA TYR A 10 1.63 1.33 -0.78
C TYR A 10 0.83 2.16 -1.81
N PRO A 11 0.05 3.16 -1.38
CA PRO A 11 -0.16 3.60 0.00
C PRO A 11 -1.02 2.64 0.83
N THR A 12 -0.72 2.53 2.13
CA THR A 12 -1.40 1.60 3.06
C THR A 12 -2.68 2.16 3.67
N SER A 13 -2.93 3.45 3.48
CA SER A 13 -4.08 4.20 3.99
C SER A 13 -4.31 5.43 3.13
N GLY A 14 -5.50 6.02 3.23
CA GLY A 14 -5.79 7.34 2.69
C GLY A 14 -6.98 7.98 3.40
N TRP A 15 -7.36 9.18 2.96
CA TRP A 15 -8.44 9.95 3.57
C TRP A 15 -9.81 9.49 3.09
N TRP A 16 -10.81 9.59 3.96
CA TRP A 16 -12.17 9.28 3.56
C TRP A 16 -12.63 10.26 2.48
N GLY A 17 -13.34 9.75 1.47
CA GLY A 17 -13.85 10.55 0.36
C GLY A 17 -12.78 10.97 -0.66
N THR A 18 -11.49 10.68 -0.42
CA THR A 18 -10.43 10.94 -1.40
C THR A 18 -9.96 9.65 -2.06
N ARG A 19 -9.34 9.81 -3.24
CA ARG A 19 -8.50 8.75 -3.79
C ARG A 19 -7.24 8.66 -2.94
N TRP A 20 -6.76 7.45 -2.73
CA TRP A 20 -5.45 7.14 -2.16
C TRP A 20 -4.38 7.32 -3.24
N HIS A 21 -4.75 7.10 -4.50
CA HIS A 21 -3.93 7.39 -5.66
C HIS A 21 -4.62 8.45 -6.55
N GLU A 22 -4.30 9.73 -6.33
CA GLU A 22 -5.07 10.87 -6.86
C GLU A 22 -5.25 10.83 -8.39
N HIS A 23 -4.20 10.46 -9.12
CA HIS A 23 -4.16 10.52 -10.58
C HIS A 23 -4.46 9.19 -11.29
N ASP A 24 -4.67 8.09 -10.56
CA ASP A 24 -4.90 6.77 -11.17
C ASP A 24 -6.05 6.04 -10.48
N ARG A 25 -7.17 5.90 -11.19
CA ARG A 25 -8.36 5.20 -10.71
C ARG A 25 -8.10 3.70 -10.52
N ASP A 26 -7.30 3.10 -11.40
CA ASP A 26 -7.02 1.67 -11.37
C ASP A 26 -6.05 1.34 -10.22
N GLY A 27 -5.01 2.15 -10.06
CA GLY A 27 -4.12 2.12 -8.89
C GLY A 27 -4.86 2.36 -7.56
N ASP A 28 -5.79 3.32 -7.52
CA ASP A 28 -6.62 3.57 -6.32
C ASP A 28 -7.48 2.35 -5.95
N ALA A 29 -8.17 1.77 -6.92
CA ALA A 29 -8.97 0.55 -6.72
C ALA A 29 -8.10 -0.62 -6.26
N PHE A 30 -6.93 -0.81 -6.88
CA PHE A 30 -5.97 -1.86 -6.50
C PHE A 30 -5.49 -1.67 -5.05
N ALA A 31 -5.09 -0.45 -4.67
CA ALA A 31 -4.65 -0.13 -3.32
C ALA A 31 -5.73 -0.46 -2.28
N LYS A 32 -6.97 -0.01 -2.52
CA LYS A 32 -8.11 -0.24 -1.61
C LYS A 32 -8.44 -1.72 -1.45
N VAL A 33 -8.56 -2.47 -2.55
CA VAL A 33 -8.85 -3.91 -2.52
C VAL A 33 -7.71 -4.70 -1.85
N SER A 34 -6.47 -4.27 -2.07
CA SER A 34 -5.30 -4.95 -1.49
C SER A 34 -5.21 -4.88 0.02
N ARG A 35 -5.87 -3.92 0.67
CA ARG A 35 -5.72 -3.71 2.12
C ARG A 35 -6.14 -4.94 2.92
N GLY A 36 -7.38 -5.41 2.71
CA GLY A 36 -7.89 -6.59 3.40
C GLY A 36 -7.11 -7.85 3.04
N ILE A 37 -6.69 -8.00 1.79
CA ILE A 37 -5.89 -9.13 1.33
C ILE A 37 -4.51 -9.16 2.00
N CYS A 38 -3.83 -8.02 2.06
CA CYS A 38 -2.51 -7.88 2.67
C CYS A 38 -2.55 -8.13 4.18
N ASP A 39 -3.57 -7.63 4.88
CA ASP A 39 -3.76 -7.89 6.31
C ASP A 39 -4.04 -9.36 6.59
N ALA A 40 -4.93 -9.99 5.81
CA ALA A 40 -5.21 -11.43 5.93
C ALA A 40 -3.97 -12.27 5.63
N TYR A 41 -3.25 -11.96 4.55
CA TYR A 41 -2.03 -12.65 4.16
C TYR A 41 -0.96 -12.55 5.27
N SER A 42 -0.73 -11.34 5.78
CA SER A 42 0.25 -11.08 6.85
C SER A 42 -0.13 -11.79 8.15
N ALA A 43 -1.42 -11.77 8.53
CA ALA A 43 -1.90 -12.48 9.71
C ALA A 43 -1.72 -13.99 9.59
N SER A 44 -1.89 -14.57 8.39
CA SER A 44 -1.71 -15.99 8.13
C SER A 44 -0.25 -16.45 8.07
N LEU A 45 0.71 -15.54 7.81
CA LEU A 45 2.13 -15.87 7.96
C LEU A 45 2.48 -16.13 9.42
N GLY A 46 1.92 -15.37 10.37
CA GLY A 46 2.26 -15.49 11.79
C GLY A 46 3.66 -14.95 12.12
N ASP A 47 4.04 -15.01 13.40
CA ASP A 47 5.19 -14.26 13.91
C ASP A 47 6.57 -14.86 13.54
N ASP A 48 6.65 -16.17 13.27
CA ASP A 48 7.94 -16.88 13.14
C ASP A 48 8.06 -17.72 11.86
N ALA A 49 7.17 -17.56 10.88
CA ALA A 49 7.09 -18.52 9.77
C ALA A 49 8.24 -18.43 8.76
N VAL A 50 8.80 -17.25 8.50
CA VAL A 50 9.81 -17.06 7.45
C VAL A 50 11.00 -16.26 7.99
N PRO A 51 12.12 -16.89 8.36
CA PRO A 51 13.31 -16.19 8.79
C PRO A 51 13.82 -15.22 7.72
N HIS A 52 14.05 -13.96 8.08
CA HIS A 52 14.47 -12.94 7.12
C HIS A 52 15.21 -11.78 7.78
N THR A 53 15.94 -10.96 7.02
CA THR A 53 16.67 -9.79 7.57
C THR A 53 15.76 -8.61 7.89
N VAL A 54 14.55 -8.58 7.32
CA VAL A 54 13.51 -7.59 7.56
C VAL A 54 12.13 -8.19 7.61
N SER A 55 11.21 -7.48 8.26
CA SER A 55 9.86 -7.96 8.53
C SER A 55 8.84 -7.66 7.45
N THR A 56 9.16 -6.78 6.49
CA THR A 56 8.15 -6.19 5.62
C THR A 56 8.55 -6.29 4.14
N LEU A 57 7.59 -6.66 3.30
CA LEU A 57 7.60 -6.50 1.85
C LEU A 57 6.58 -5.41 1.49
N ARG A 58 7.07 -4.31 0.92
CA ARG A 58 6.24 -3.22 0.42
C ARG A 58 6.15 -3.28 -1.10
N ILE A 59 4.93 -3.33 -1.61
CA ILE A 59 4.63 -3.36 -3.03
C ILE A 59 4.15 -1.97 -3.45
N PHE A 60 4.90 -1.32 -4.32
CA PHE A 60 4.55 0.00 -4.86
C PHE A 60 3.69 -0.15 -6.11
N ILE A 61 2.65 0.66 -6.24
CA ILE A 61 1.87 0.74 -7.47
C ILE A 61 2.62 1.63 -8.46
N ASP A 62 2.99 1.06 -9.59
CA ASP A 62 3.68 1.72 -10.69
C ASP A 62 2.68 2.15 -11.76
N THR A 63 2.20 3.37 -11.64
CA THR A 63 1.17 3.95 -12.49
C THR A 63 1.72 4.46 -13.81
N ASP A 64 2.96 4.95 -13.80
CA ASP A 64 3.63 5.52 -14.96
C ASP A 64 4.45 4.47 -15.75
N GLY A 65 4.51 3.22 -15.28
CA GLY A 65 5.28 2.15 -15.92
C GLY A 65 6.79 2.29 -15.78
N ARG A 66 7.26 3.08 -14.79
CA ARG A 66 8.69 3.39 -14.60
C ARG A 66 9.44 2.26 -13.92
N LEU A 67 8.79 1.55 -13.01
CA LEU A 67 9.35 0.43 -12.24
C LEU A 67 9.17 -0.91 -12.97
N VAL A 68 8.11 -1.03 -13.78
CA VAL A 68 7.71 -2.22 -14.54
C VAL A 68 7.73 -1.89 -16.04
N ARG A 69 8.91 -2.07 -16.65
CA ARG A 69 9.19 -1.71 -18.05
C ARG A 69 8.84 -2.79 -19.08
N VAL A 70 8.07 -3.81 -18.69
CA VAL A 70 7.64 -4.84 -19.64
C VAL A 70 6.43 -4.34 -20.42
N PRO A 71 6.41 -4.52 -21.76
CA PRO A 71 5.22 -4.25 -22.56
C PRO A 71 4.02 -4.95 -21.95
N VAL A 72 3.06 -4.13 -21.48
CA VAL A 72 1.81 -4.65 -20.95
C VAL A 72 0.98 -5.08 -22.14
N ASP A 73 0.76 -6.38 -22.26
CA ASP A 73 -0.28 -6.90 -23.15
C ASP A 73 -1.62 -6.39 -22.61
N PRO A 74 -2.41 -5.62 -23.38
CA PRO A 74 -3.69 -5.07 -22.93
C PRO A 74 -4.73 -6.15 -22.61
N ARG A 75 -4.48 -7.41 -22.95
CA ARG A 75 -5.30 -8.55 -22.53
C ARG A 75 -5.03 -8.99 -21.09
N ARG A 76 -3.98 -8.49 -20.45
CA ARG A 76 -3.58 -8.84 -19.08
C ARG A 76 -4.14 -7.85 -18.07
N THR A 77 -4.23 -8.29 -16.82
CA THR A 77 -4.87 -7.49 -15.78
C THR A 77 -3.85 -6.79 -14.87
N VAL A 78 -2.72 -7.43 -14.55
CA VAL A 78 -1.66 -6.87 -13.68
C VAL A 78 -0.29 -7.47 -14.03
N VAL A 79 0.76 -6.63 -13.98
CA VAL A 79 2.16 -7.06 -14.10
C VAL A 79 2.90 -6.79 -12.79
N VAL A 80 3.55 -7.80 -12.23
CA VAL A 80 4.36 -7.69 -11.01
C VAL A 80 5.83 -7.70 -11.39
N SER A 81 6.58 -6.69 -10.94
CA SER A 81 8.04 -6.62 -11.06
C SER A 81 8.66 -6.58 -9.67
N PRO A 82 9.33 -7.64 -9.22
CA PRO A 82 10.12 -7.58 -8.01
C PRO A 82 11.30 -6.62 -8.19
N THR A 83 11.53 -5.76 -7.19
CA THR A 83 12.65 -4.82 -7.14
C THR A 83 13.62 -5.16 -6.01
N PHE A 84 13.76 -6.45 -5.68
CA PHE A 84 14.64 -6.92 -4.63
C PHE A 84 16.09 -6.56 -4.94
N THR A 85 16.80 -6.07 -3.94
CA THR A 85 18.23 -5.71 -4.08
C THR A 85 19.02 -6.30 -2.91
N ASP A 86 20.34 -6.40 -3.03
CA ASP A 86 21.20 -6.95 -1.96
C ASP A 86 21.15 -6.14 -0.65
N ARG A 87 20.58 -4.93 -0.68
CA ARG A 87 20.38 -4.09 0.51
C ARG A 87 18.94 -3.71 0.68
N VAL A 88 18.44 -3.97 1.88
CA VAL A 88 17.16 -3.45 2.35
C VAL A 88 17.28 -1.93 2.46
N TRP A 89 16.44 -1.24 1.71
CA TRP A 89 16.28 0.21 1.81
C TRP A 89 15.16 0.48 2.83
N GLU A 90 15.39 1.38 3.78
CA GLU A 90 14.36 1.85 4.73
C GLU A 90 13.71 0.77 5.63
N GLY A 91 14.36 -0.37 5.82
CA GLY A 91 13.88 -1.42 6.72
C GLY A 91 12.82 -2.36 6.12
N PHE A 92 12.59 -2.31 4.80
CA PHE A 92 11.69 -3.22 4.08
C PHE A 92 12.28 -3.71 2.75
N GLU A 93 11.80 -4.87 2.28
CA GLU A 93 11.97 -5.31 0.89
C GLU A 93 10.94 -4.61 0.00
N SER A 94 11.28 -4.38 -1.26
CA SER A 94 10.40 -3.70 -2.21
C SER A 94 10.06 -4.56 -3.41
N ALA A 95 8.83 -4.42 -3.89
CA ALA A 95 8.40 -4.84 -5.21
C ALA A 95 7.56 -3.73 -5.85
N ALA A 96 7.28 -3.84 -7.14
CA ALA A 96 6.39 -2.95 -7.86
C ALA A 96 5.30 -3.75 -8.58
N VAL A 97 4.12 -3.16 -8.71
CA VAL A 97 3.00 -3.70 -9.45
C VAL A 97 2.48 -2.65 -10.41
N ARG A 98 2.37 -2.98 -11.69
CA ARG A 98 1.71 -2.15 -12.69
C ARG A 98 0.31 -2.67 -12.91
N VAL A 99 -0.66 -1.81 -12.62
CA VAL A 99 -2.09 -2.11 -12.79
C VAL A 99 -2.49 -1.73 -14.22
N VAL A 100 -3.15 -2.63 -14.94
CA VAL A 100 -3.54 -2.38 -16.33
C VAL A 100 -4.83 -1.54 -16.36
N PRO A 101 -4.98 -0.61 -17.32
CA PRO A 101 -6.20 0.18 -17.45
C PRO A 101 -7.48 -0.65 -17.47
N GLY A 102 -8.48 -0.24 -16.69
CA GLY A 102 -9.78 -0.91 -16.58
C GLY A 102 -9.92 -1.88 -15.41
N PHE A 103 -8.88 -2.03 -14.57
CA PHE A 103 -8.94 -2.82 -13.33
C PHE A 103 -10.10 -2.39 -12.43
N ALA A 104 -10.32 -1.08 -12.27
CA ALA A 104 -11.37 -0.49 -11.45
C ALA A 104 -12.79 -0.84 -11.93
N ASP A 105 -12.94 -1.23 -13.19
CA ASP A 105 -14.22 -1.61 -13.80
C ASP A 105 -14.48 -3.13 -13.75
N LEU A 106 -13.51 -3.92 -13.30
CA LEU A 106 -13.68 -5.35 -13.11
C LEU A 106 -14.65 -5.66 -11.96
N ALA A 107 -15.35 -6.80 -12.04
CA ALA A 107 -16.12 -7.30 -10.93
C ALA A 107 -15.22 -7.50 -9.70
N LEU A 108 -15.71 -7.14 -8.51
CA LEU A 108 -14.93 -7.19 -7.26
C LEU A 108 -14.30 -8.58 -6.99
N ALA A 109 -15.00 -9.66 -7.32
CA ALA A 109 -14.46 -11.01 -7.18
C ALA A 109 -13.19 -11.24 -8.03
N VAL A 110 -13.15 -10.66 -9.24
CA VAL A 110 -11.98 -10.70 -10.14
C VAL A 110 -10.87 -9.81 -9.57
N GLN A 111 -11.19 -8.58 -9.15
CA GLN A 111 -10.22 -7.66 -8.53
C GLN A 111 -9.48 -8.33 -7.36
N ARG A 112 -10.22 -8.99 -6.45
CA ARG A 112 -9.66 -9.70 -5.29
C ARG A 112 -8.72 -10.83 -5.68
N ARG A 113 -9.10 -11.67 -6.66
CA ARG A 113 -8.24 -12.75 -7.16
C ARG A 113 -6.93 -12.22 -7.73
N VAL A 114 -7.02 -11.20 -8.59
CA VAL A 114 -5.87 -10.58 -9.24
C VAL A 114 -4.94 -9.94 -8.21
N VAL A 115 -5.48 -9.23 -7.22
CA VAL A 115 -4.69 -8.62 -6.16
C VAL A 115 -3.98 -9.67 -5.31
N LEU A 116 -4.65 -10.75 -4.89
CA LEU A 116 -4.00 -11.84 -4.17
C LEU A 116 -2.90 -12.50 -5.01
N GLN A 117 -3.16 -12.74 -6.30
CA GLN A 117 -2.16 -13.29 -7.21
C GLN A 117 -0.93 -12.38 -7.29
N ALA A 118 -1.11 -11.06 -7.37
CA ALA A 118 -0.03 -10.09 -7.44
C ALA A 118 0.80 -10.03 -6.13
N VAL A 119 0.11 -9.94 -4.98
CA VAL A 119 0.72 -9.96 -3.64
C VAL A 119 1.54 -11.23 -3.43
N HIS A 120 0.95 -12.38 -3.77
CA HIS A 120 1.61 -13.67 -3.61
C HIS A 120 2.77 -13.86 -4.59
N ALA A 121 2.64 -13.40 -5.84
CA ALA A 121 3.73 -13.43 -6.82
C ALA A 121 4.93 -12.60 -6.35
N ALA A 122 4.70 -11.42 -5.76
CA ALA A 122 5.75 -10.61 -5.16
C ALA A 122 6.41 -11.35 -3.98
N ALA A 123 5.64 -11.91 -3.05
CA ALA A 123 6.17 -12.68 -1.91
C ALA A 123 6.99 -13.91 -2.36
N ARG A 124 6.52 -14.66 -3.35
CA ARG A 124 7.25 -15.79 -3.94
C ARG A 124 8.52 -15.37 -4.65
N GLY A 125 8.47 -14.24 -5.36
CA GLY A 125 9.67 -13.63 -5.95
C GLY A 125 10.72 -13.36 -4.88
N LEU A 126 10.32 -12.81 -3.73
CA LEU A 126 11.23 -12.55 -2.61
C LEU A 126 11.82 -13.85 -2.07
N ALA A 127 10.98 -14.86 -1.82
CA ALA A 127 11.43 -16.16 -1.36
C ALA A 127 12.43 -16.79 -2.33
N SER A 128 12.15 -16.77 -3.63
CA SER A 128 13.08 -17.28 -4.64
C SER A 128 14.39 -16.51 -4.65
N PHE A 129 14.35 -15.17 -4.59
CA PHE A 129 15.55 -14.32 -4.60
C PHE A 129 16.44 -14.53 -3.37
N ARG A 130 15.82 -14.78 -2.21
CA ARG A 130 16.50 -14.95 -0.92
C ARG A 130 16.77 -16.40 -0.53
N GLY A 131 16.31 -17.37 -1.33
CA GLY A 131 16.40 -18.79 -1.01
C GLY A 131 15.56 -19.19 0.21
N LEU A 132 14.41 -18.55 0.41
CA LEU A 132 13.47 -18.87 1.50
C LEU A 132 12.53 -20.00 1.07
N ASP A 133 12.07 -20.80 2.04
CA ASP A 133 11.04 -21.81 1.81
C ASP A 133 9.68 -21.13 1.49
N PRO A 134 9.06 -21.41 0.34
CA PRO A 134 7.78 -20.83 -0.02
C PRO A 134 6.57 -21.47 0.70
N SER A 135 6.73 -22.56 1.46
CA SER A 135 5.61 -23.31 2.05
C SER A 135 4.65 -22.44 2.89
N ALA A 136 5.19 -21.58 3.75
CA ALA A 136 4.41 -20.63 4.54
C ALA A 136 3.67 -19.60 3.69
N LEU A 137 4.25 -19.19 2.56
CA LEU A 137 3.65 -18.25 1.63
C LEU A 137 2.45 -18.86 0.88
N GLU A 138 2.53 -20.15 0.55
CA GLU A 138 1.42 -20.91 -0.06
C GLU A 138 0.29 -21.13 0.94
N ALA A 139 0.63 -21.49 2.19
CA ALA A 139 -0.37 -21.61 3.26
C ALA A 139 -1.09 -20.29 3.53
N ALA A 140 -0.35 -19.17 3.58
CA ALA A 140 -0.94 -17.83 3.73
C ALA A 140 -1.86 -17.48 2.55
N ARG A 141 -1.46 -17.79 1.30
CA ARG A 141 -2.33 -17.61 0.13
C ARG A 141 -3.64 -18.39 0.26
N GLN A 142 -3.56 -19.67 0.63
CA GLN A 142 -4.74 -20.51 0.78
C GLN A 142 -5.67 -20.00 1.88
N ALA A 143 -5.12 -19.58 3.02
CA ALA A 143 -5.91 -19.00 4.11
C ALA A 143 -6.68 -17.74 3.69
N VAL A 144 -6.10 -16.89 2.82
CA VAL A 144 -6.82 -15.72 2.27
C VAL A 144 -7.99 -16.16 1.36
N ILE A 145 -7.81 -17.22 0.57
CA ILE A 145 -8.87 -17.78 -0.28
C ILE A 145 -9.99 -18.36 0.59
N ASP A 146 -9.64 -19.13 1.62
CA ASP A 146 -10.60 -19.75 2.56
C ASP A 146 -11.39 -18.69 3.34
N ALA A 147 -10.79 -17.51 3.56
CA ALA A 147 -11.42 -16.34 4.18
C ALA A 147 -12.20 -15.45 3.19
N ASP A 148 -12.40 -15.88 1.93
CA ASP A 148 -13.03 -15.10 0.86
C ASP A 148 -12.43 -13.69 0.70
N PHE A 149 -11.10 -13.58 0.82
CA PHE A 149 -10.35 -12.33 0.69
C PHE A 149 -10.72 -11.26 1.72
N VAL A 150 -11.40 -11.62 2.82
CA VAL A 150 -11.82 -10.70 3.87
C VAL A 150 -10.94 -10.86 5.10
N PHE A 151 -10.28 -9.77 5.51
CA PHE A 151 -9.62 -9.72 6.80
C PHE A 151 -10.61 -9.37 7.91
N THR A 152 -10.61 -10.17 8.96
CA THR A 152 -11.36 -9.91 10.21
C THR A 152 -10.42 -9.99 11.40
N TRP A 153 -10.53 -9.06 12.33
CA TRP A 153 -9.78 -9.06 13.58
C TRP A 153 -10.68 -8.73 14.75
N ALA A 154 -10.56 -9.45 15.86
CA ALA A 154 -11.33 -9.20 17.07
C ALA A 154 -10.41 -8.88 18.24
N SER A 155 -10.77 -7.88 19.03
CA SER A 155 -10.08 -7.57 20.28
C SER A 155 -10.43 -8.59 21.37
N GLU A 156 -9.66 -8.55 22.46
CA GLU A 156 -10.05 -9.23 23.70
C GLU A 156 -11.35 -8.65 24.28
N TRP A 157 -12.03 -9.47 25.08
CA TRP A 157 -13.24 -9.08 25.81
C TRP A 157 -12.90 -8.24 27.05
N LYS A 158 -13.58 -7.09 27.21
CA LYS A 158 -13.54 -6.23 28.39
C LYS A 158 -14.84 -6.31 29.17
N SER A 159 -14.77 -6.62 30.46
CA SER A 159 -15.94 -6.66 31.35
C SER A 159 -16.40 -5.27 31.78
N SER A 160 -17.72 -5.10 31.91
CA SER A 160 -18.30 -3.90 32.49
C SER A 160 -18.05 -3.80 34.00
N PRO A 161 -18.18 -2.59 34.59
CA PRO A 161 -18.37 -2.45 36.03
C PRO A 161 -19.51 -3.35 36.52
N GLY A 162 -19.26 -4.15 37.56
CA GLY A 162 -20.21 -5.16 38.04
C GLY A 162 -20.21 -6.48 37.24
N ARG A 163 -19.40 -6.59 36.18
CA ARG A 163 -19.16 -7.82 35.39
C ARG A 163 -20.40 -8.44 34.76
N ARG A 164 -21.50 -7.69 34.68
CA ARG A 164 -22.75 -8.13 34.07
C ARG A 164 -22.61 -8.34 32.56
N TRP A 165 -21.81 -7.48 31.92
CA TRP A 165 -21.60 -7.49 30.48
C TRP A 165 -20.13 -7.66 30.15
N ARG A 166 -19.86 -8.16 28.95
CA ARG A 166 -18.53 -8.17 28.33
C ARG A 166 -18.66 -7.61 26.93
N ALA A 167 -17.70 -6.79 26.51
CA ALA A 167 -17.68 -6.20 25.18
C ALA A 167 -16.34 -6.41 24.48
N ARG A 168 -16.35 -6.49 23.16
CA ARG A 168 -15.13 -6.45 22.33
C ARG A 168 -15.40 -5.69 21.02
N CYS A 169 -14.32 -5.27 20.38
CA CYS A 169 -14.37 -4.76 19.02
C CYS A 169 -14.18 -5.90 18.03
N VAL A 170 -14.98 -5.93 16.98
CA VAL A 170 -14.76 -6.78 15.79
C VAL A 170 -14.61 -5.88 14.58
N PHE A 171 -13.47 -6.01 13.92
CA PHE A 171 -13.09 -5.23 12.76
C PHE A 171 -13.10 -6.10 11.51
N ARG A 172 -13.54 -5.52 10.39
CA ARG A 172 -13.47 -6.12 9.06
C ARG A 172 -12.96 -5.09 8.06
N THR A 173 -12.01 -5.45 7.19
CA THR A 173 -11.59 -4.56 6.10
C THR A 173 -12.50 -4.74 4.90
N MET A 174 -13.06 -3.64 4.39
CA MET A 174 -13.96 -3.63 3.23
C MET A 174 -13.19 -3.35 1.92
N PRO A 175 -13.79 -3.67 0.76
CA PRO A 175 -13.17 -3.41 -0.56
C PRO A 175 -12.84 -1.94 -0.85
N ASP A 176 -13.47 -1.01 -0.14
CA ASP A 176 -13.17 0.42 -0.23
C ASP A 176 -11.86 0.81 0.49
N GLY A 177 -11.17 -0.16 1.08
CA GLY A 177 -9.91 0.01 1.80
C GLY A 177 -10.08 0.39 3.27
N PHE A 178 -11.30 0.66 3.73
CA PHE A 178 -11.56 1.11 5.10
C PHE A 178 -12.05 -0.04 5.99
N GLY A 179 -11.71 0.05 7.26
CA GLY A 179 -12.26 -0.85 8.26
C GLY A 179 -13.73 -0.58 8.54
N ARG A 180 -14.39 -1.62 9.03
CA ARG A 180 -15.71 -1.56 9.68
C ARG A 180 -15.57 -2.14 11.06
N LEU A 181 -16.01 -1.37 12.05
CA LEU A 181 -16.06 -1.76 13.45
C LEU A 181 -17.49 -2.12 13.84
N VAL A 182 -17.65 -3.26 14.47
CA VAL A 182 -18.85 -3.65 15.22
C VAL A 182 -18.46 -3.85 16.68
N LEU A 183 -19.26 -3.29 17.58
CA LEU A 183 -19.16 -3.58 19.01
C LEU A 183 -20.02 -4.79 19.31
N GLU A 184 -19.39 -5.84 19.82
CA GLU A 184 -20.09 -7.03 20.27
C GLU A 184 -20.18 -7.02 21.77
N VAL A 185 -21.38 -7.26 22.30
CA VAL A 185 -21.64 -7.34 23.74
C VAL A 185 -22.26 -8.69 24.04
N THR A 186 -21.81 -9.29 25.13
CA THR A 186 -22.37 -10.52 25.67
C THR A 186 -22.63 -10.39 27.16
N ASP A 187 -23.48 -11.26 27.72
CA ASP A 187 -23.65 -11.38 29.16
C ASP A 187 -22.37 -11.92 29.84
N GLY A 188 -22.34 -11.90 31.17
CA GLY A 188 -21.18 -12.34 31.95
C GLY A 188 -20.71 -13.76 31.61
N ASP A 189 -21.67 -14.64 31.29
CA ASP A 189 -21.46 -16.05 30.98
C ASP A 189 -21.12 -16.31 29.49
N GLY A 190 -21.25 -15.31 28.62
CA GLY A 190 -20.91 -15.40 27.20
C GLY A 190 -21.99 -16.04 26.32
N THR A 191 -23.21 -16.24 26.83
CA THR A 191 -24.25 -17.05 26.19
C THR A 191 -25.11 -16.25 25.23
N LYS A 192 -25.45 -15.00 25.57
CA LYS A 192 -26.29 -14.12 24.75
C LYS A 192 -25.45 -13.03 24.15
N ARG A 193 -25.65 -12.70 22.88
CA ARG A 193 -24.82 -11.73 22.15
C ARG A 193 -25.68 -10.73 21.40
N ALA A 194 -25.24 -9.48 21.41
CA ALA A 194 -25.74 -8.42 20.56
C ALA A 194 -24.56 -7.73 19.86
N ALA A 195 -24.86 -7.11 18.73
CA ALA A 195 -23.90 -6.40 17.90
C ALA A 195 -24.44 -5.00 17.58
N SER A 196 -23.58 -3.98 17.64
CA SER A 196 -23.94 -2.65 17.18
C SER A 196 -24.06 -2.63 15.66
N PRO A 197 -24.69 -1.59 15.08
CA PRO A 197 -24.47 -1.26 13.67
C PRO A 197 -22.98 -1.07 13.38
N GLU A 198 -22.58 -1.28 12.12
CA GLU A 198 -21.22 -1.02 11.65
C GLU A 198 -20.86 0.47 11.79
N GLN A 199 -19.62 0.75 12.14
CA GLN A 199 -19.00 2.08 12.14
C GLN A 199 -17.79 2.04 11.20
N VAL A 200 -17.49 3.14 10.52
CA VAL A 200 -16.22 3.24 9.77
C VAL A 200 -15.05 3.25 10.76
N ALA A 201 -14.00 2.52 10.43
CA ALA A 201 -12.78 2.42 11.23
C ALA A 201 -11.54 2.68 10.37
N PHE A 202 -10.37 2.70 11.01
CA PHE A 202 -9.07 2.89 10.33
C PHE A 202 -8.82 1.82 9.24
N THR A 203 -7.82 2.00 8.39
CA THR A 203 -7.61 1.11 7.23
C THR A 203 -6.71 -0.10 7.52
N THR A 204 -6.02 -0.15 8.67
CA THR A 204 -4.97 -1.14 8.95
C THR A 204 -5.20 -1.90 10.25
N VAL A 205 -4.66 -3.11 10.37
CA VAL A 205 -4.71 -3.89 11.61
C VAL A 205 -4.02 -3.18 12.79
N GLU A 206 -2.93 -2.44 12.56
CA GLU A 206 -2.32 -1.59 13.58
C GLU A 206 -3.29 -0.51 14.05
N GLY A 207 -4.06 0.07 13.13
CA GLY A 207 -5.17 0.98 13.43
C GLY A 207 -6.26 0.32 14.27
N TYR A 208 -6.67 -0.90 13.93
CA TYR A 208 -7.63 -1.66 14.74
C TYR A 208 -7.15 -1.91 16.16
N ARG A 209 -5.86 -2.25 16.32
CA ARG A 209 -5.23 -2.44 17.63
C ARG A 209 -5.17 -1.13 18.43
N ARG A 210 -4.98 0.02 17.79
CA ARG A 210 -5.06 1.34 18.45
C ARG A 210 -6.50 1.65 18.85
N ALA A 211 -7.45 1.51 17.95
CA ALA A 211 -8.88 1.72 18.21
C ALA A 211 -9.39 0.83 19.35
N ALA A 212 -9.07 -0.47 19.36
CA ALA A 212 -9.47 -1.40 20.42
C ALA A 212 -8.90 -1.06 21.82
N ARG A 213 -7.74 -0.38 21.88
CA ARG A 213 -7.21 0.11 23.16
C ARG A 213 -8.10 1.20 23.77
N THR A 214 -8.79 1.98 22.94
CA THR A 214 -9.73 3.02 23.38
C THR A 214 -11.06 2.47 23.91
N LEU A 215 -11.39 1.21 23.61
CA LEU A 215 -12.62 0.57 24.09
C LEU A 215 -12.68 0.61 25.62
N ARG A 216 -13.72 1.22 26.18
CA ARG A 216 -13.90 1.31 27.63
C ARG A 216 -15.38 1.34 28.01
N TRP A 217 -15.66 0.90 29.23
CA TRP A 217 -16.96 1.10 29.87
C TRP A 217 -16.92 2.43 30.61
N SER A 218 -17.71 3.41 30.17
CA SER A 218 -17.85 4.69 30.90
C SER A 218 -18.91 4.63 32.00
N ALA A 219 -19.80 3.63 31.95
CA ALA A 219 -20.72 3.23 33.01
C ALA A 219 -20.93 1.71 33.00
N ALA A 220 -21.72 1.17 33.95
CA ALA A 220 -22.03 -0.27 34.01
C ALA A 220 -22.76 -0.79 32.77
N ASP A 221 -23.44 0.11 32.06
CA ASP A 221 -24.32 -0.10 30.91
C ASP A 221 -23.93 0.78 29.70
N ARG A 222 -22.79 1.48 29.75
CA ARG A 222 -22.35 2.38 28.67
C ARG A 222 -20.95 2.05 28.19
N LEU A 223 -20.82 1.84 26.89
CA LEU A 223 -19.60 1.47 26.19
C LEU A 223 -19.18 2.59 25.23
N GLU A 224 -17.88 2.88 25.18
CA GLU A 224 -17.29 3.89 24.30
C GLU A 224 -16.07 3.32 23.55
N VAL A 225 -15.88 3.73 22.31
CA VAL A 225 -14.72 3.41 21.48
C VAL A 225 -14.43 4.55 20.51
N VAL A 226 -13.17 4.74 20.14
CA VAL A 226 -12.73 5.63 19.07
C VAL A 226 -12.34 4.77 17.86
N PRO A 227 -13.16 4.69 16.80
CA PRO A 227 -12.95 3.75 15.69
C PRO A 227 -11.72 4.05 14.81
N CYS A 228 -11.34 5.32 14.74
CA CYS A 228 -10.24 5.81 13.92
C CYS A 228 -9.24 6.54 14.82
N VAL A 229 -8.09 5.91 15.05
CA VAL A 229 -6.94 6.51 15.73
C VAL A 229 -5.73 6.36 14.83
N ASP A 230 -5.22 7.49 14.34
CA ASP A 230 -4.09 7.50 13.44
C ASP A 230 -2.77 7.18 14.18
N PRO A 231 -1.62 7.06 13.48
CA PRO A 231 -0.33 6.82 14.11
C PRO A 231 0.17 7.94 15.04
N PHE A 232 -0.35 9.17 14.90
CA PHE A 232 0.05 10.35 15.67
C PHE A 232 -0.86 10.60 16.88
N GLY A 233 -1.98 9.89 16.98
CA GLY A 233 -2.95 9.97 18.07
C GLY A 233 -4.15 10.86 17.75
N ASP A 234 -4.27 11.38 16.54
CA ASP A 234 -5.45 12.12 16.10
C ASP A 234 -6.62 11.16 15.90
N ASP A 235 -7.82 11.62 16.24
CA ASP A 235 -9.05 10.82 16.14
C ASP A 235 -10.21 11.52 15.42
N ALA A 236 -11.10 10.70 14.86
CA ALA A 236 -12.31 11.14 14.15
C ALA A 236 -13.56 11.16 15.06
N GLY A 237 -13.36 11.24 16.37
CA GLY A 237 -14.42 11.18 17.37
C GLY A 237 -14.77 9.76 17.86
N SER A 238 -15.59 9.72 18.91
CA SER A 238 -16.00 8.48 19.58
C SER A 238 -17.36 7.97 19.14
N CYS A 239 -17.52 6.65 19.11
CA CYS A 239 -18.80 5.95 19.11
C CYS A 239 -19.17 5.55 20.55
N ALA A 240 -20.41 5.77 20.94
CA ALA A 240 -20.94 5.40 22.26
C ALA A 240 -22.24 4.60 22.13
N VAL A 241 -22.36 3.54 22.92
CA VAL A 241 -23.50 2.60 22.91
C VAL A 241 -23.99 2.37 24.33
N ALA A 242 -25.29 2.47 24.54
CA ALA A 242 -25.98 2.00 25.75
C ALA A 242 -26.33 0.51 25.63
N VAL A 243 -26.21 -0.21 26.74
CA VAL A 243 -26.44 -1.65 26.86
C VAL A 243 -27.55 -1.90 27.88
N ASP A 244 -28.72 -2.24 27.39
CA ASP A 244 -29.88 -2.56 28.21
C ASP A 244 -30.18 -4.06 28.19
N GLU A 245 -30.99 -4.51 29.15
CA GLU A 245 -31.54 -5.87 29.11
C GLU A 245 -32.76 -5.92 28.19
N GLY A 246 -32.65 -6.70 27.12
CA GLY A 246 -33.72 -6.99 26.18
C GLY A 246 -34.59 -8.17 26.59
N VAL A 247 -35.50 -8.56 25.69
CA VAL A 247 -36.42 -9.69 25.89
C VAL A 247 -35.61 -10.98 26.13
N GLY A 248 -35.98 -11.72 27.17
CA GLY A 248 -35.29 -12.96 27.54
C GLY A 248 -33.89 -12.73 28.14
N GLY A 249 -33.56 -11.51 28.58
CA GLY A 249 -32.29 -11.18 29.23
C GLY A 249 -31.09 -11.06 28.28
N ALA A 250 -31.33 -10.98 26.96
CA ALA A 250 -30.28 -10.73 25.98
C ALA A 250 -29.87 -9.25 25.99
N PRO A 251 -28.60 -8.90 25.78
CA PRO A 251 -28.22 -7.50 25.68
C PRO A 251 -28.94 -6.84 24.49
N ARG A 252 -29.38 -5.60 24.67
CA ARG A 252 -29.90 -4.72 23.61
C ARG A 252 -29.00 -3.51 23.53
N LEU A 253 -28.60 -3.16 22.31
CA LEU A 253 -27.68 -2.04 22.06
C LEU A 253 -28.41 -0.86 21.44
N THR A 254 -28.21 0.32 22.02
CA THR A 254 -28.72 1.59 21.49
C THR A 254 -27.54 2.51 21.21
N VAL A 255 -27.36 2.91 19.94
CA VAL A 255 -26.30 3.86 19.56
C VAL A 255 -26.67 5.23 20.11
N LEU A 256 -25.81 5.77 20.98
CA LEU A 256 -25.96 7.10 21.57
C LEU A 256 -25.23 8.15 20.73
N GLN A 257 -24.08 7.77 20.16
CA GLN A 257 -23.22 8.62 19.35
C GLN A 257 -22.50 7.77 18.31
N SER A 258 -22.47 8.24 17.08
CA SER A 258 -21.64 7.66 16.01
C SER A 258 -20.36 8.50 15.86
N ALA A 259 -19.25 7.85 15.52
CA ALA A 259 -18.02 8.57 15.20
C ALA A 259 -18.18 9.32 13.87
N GLY A 260 -17.46 10.43 13.74
CA GLY A 260 -17.32 11.10 12.45
C GLY A 260 -16.50 10.27 11.48
N LEU A 261 -16.55 10.64 10.20
CA LEU A 261 -15.64 10.09 9.21
C LEU A 261 -14.28 10.80 9.34
N PRO A 262 -13.15 10.08 9.19
CA PRO A 262 -11.84 10.71 9.17
C PRO A 262 -11.72 11.58 7.91
N GLY A 263 -11.98 12.88 8.06
CA GLY A 263 -11.87 13.88 7.00
C GLY A 263 -10.51 14.56 7.00
N ARG A 264 -10.08 15.04 5.84
CA ARG A 264 -8.95 15.96 5.75
C ARG A 264 -9.40 17.30 6.39
N PRO A 265 -8.62 17.91 7.30
CA PRO A 265 -9.02 19.13 8.02
C PRO A 265 -9.51 20.28 7.13
N ASP A 266 -9.01 20.34 5.89
CA ASP A 266 -9.25 21.45 4.96
C ASP A 266 -10.00 21.06 3.66
N ALA A 267 -10.40 19.79 3.49
CA ALA A 267 -11.17 19.41 2.31
C ALA A 267 -12.64 19.76 2.56
N ALA A 268 -13.19 20.67 1.76
CA ALA A 268 -14.64 20.76 1.61
C ALA A 268 -15.12 19.34 1.25
N VAL A 269 -15.94 18.75 2.12
CA VAL A 269 -16.52 17.44 1.87
C VAL A 269 -17.42 17.61 0.66
N GLU A 270 -16.92 17.27 -0.52
CA GLU A 270 -17.82 16.96 -1.64
C GLU A 270 -18.67 15.81 -1.12
N GLU A 271 -19.96 16.09 -0.86
CA GLU A 271 -20.88 15.05 -0.43
C GLU A 271 -20.77 13.91 -1.45
N PRO A 272 -20.43 12.68 -1.01
CA PRO A 272 -20.32 11.56 -1.93
C PRO A 272 -21.68 11.41 -2.60
N SER A 273 -21.71 11.74 -3.90
CA SER A 273 -22.90 11.66 -4.74
C SER A 273 -23.45 10.23 -4.66
N SER A 274 -24.52 10.09 -3.88
CA SER A 274 -25.39 8.91 -3.73
C SER A 274 -24.70 7.59 -3.37
N THR A 275 -25.20 6.97 -2.30
CA THR A 275 -25.11 5.54 -2.04
C THR A 275 -25.21 4.77 -3.36
N PRO A 276 -24.24 3.91 -3.73
CA PRO A 276 -24.39 3.09 -4.92
C PRO A 276 -25.67 2.27 -4.73
N GLU A 277 -26.65 2.46 -5.60
CA GLU A 277 -27.79 1.56 -5.67
C GLU A 277 -27.24 0.13 -5.78
N PRO A 278 -27.81 -0.84 -5.07
CA PRO A 278 -27.45 -2.24 -5.27
C PRO A 278 -27.73 -2.57 -6.73
N VAL A 279 -26.69 -2.53 -7.56
CA VAL A 279 -26.75 -3.02 -8.93
C VAL A 279 -27.10 -4.50 -8.80
N GLU A 280 -28.35 -4.86 -9.10
CA GLU A 280 -28.73 -6.23 -9.38
C GLU A 280 -27.87 -6.67 -10.56
N THR A 281 -26.70 -7.22 -10.27
CA THR A 281 -25.86 -7.87 -11.26
C THR A 281 -26.64 -9.05 -11.77
N ASP A 282 -27.20 -8.87 -12.97
CA ASP A 282 -27.77 -9.93 -13.78
C ASP A 282 -26.73 -11.05 -13.91
N ARG A 283 -26.94 -12.11 -13.12
CA ARG A 283 -26.05 -13.28 -13.04
C ARG A 283 -25.90 -14.02 -14.37
N ARG A 284 -26.66 -13.65 -15.41
CA ARG A 284 -26.66 -14.33 -16.72
C ARG A 284 -25.64 -13.79 -17.72
N SER A 285 -24.88 -12.73 -17.40
CA SER A 285 -23.83 -12.20 -18.30
C SER A 285 -22.40 -12.74 -18.01
N ALA A 286 -22.24 -13.74 -17.14
CA ALA A 286 -20.93 -14.19 -16.63
C ALA A 286 -20.23 -15.31 -17.44
N GLU A 287 -20.70 -15.64 -18.64
CA GLU A 287 -20.05 -16.63 -19.54
C GLU A 287 -19.58 -16.02 -20.86
N ARG A 288 -19.28 -14.72 -20.89
CA ARG A 288 -18.36 -14.23 -21.93
C ARG A 288 -16.95 -14.65 -21.53
N ASP A 289 -16.19 -15.18 -22.48
CA ASP A 289 -14.73 -15.32 -22.42
C ASP A 289 -14.13 -13.96 -22.03
N GLY A 290 -14.08 -13.70 -20.73
CA GLY A 290 -13.43 -12.53 -20.17
C GLY A 290 -11.94 -12.62 -20.46
N PRO A 291 -11.22 -11.49 -20.44
CA PRO A 291 -9.76 -11.54 -20.52
C PRO A 291 -9.24 -12.57 -19.52
N GLU A 292 -8.42 -13.52 -19.98
CA GLU A 292 -7.81 -14.52 -19.10
C GLU A 292 -7.16 -13.80 -17.92
N GLU A 293 -7.58 -14.14 -16.70
CA GLU A 293 -7.09 -13.58 -15.43
C GLU A 293 -5.61 -13.91 -15.25
N THR A 294 -4.75 -13.18 -15.96
CA THR A 294 -3.33 -13.49 -16.05
C THR A 294 -2.54 -12.41 -15.33
N VAL A 295 -1.99 -12.77 -14.18
CA VAL A 295 -0.91 -12.02 -13.53
C VAL A 295 0.41 -12.48 -14.11
N LEU A 296 1.10 -11.56 -14.80
CA LEU A 296 2.47 -11.82 -15.25
C LEU A 296 3.44 -11.40 -14.15
N LEU A 297 4.16 -12.37 -13.60
CA LEU A 297 5.37 -12.08 -12.84
C LEU A 297 6.53 -11.89 -13.83
N VAL A 298 7.02 -10.67 -13.92
CA VAL A 298 8.27 -10.37 -14.62
C VAL A 298 9.35 -10.38 -13.58
N VAL A 299 10.23 -11.38 -13.59
CA VAL A 299 11.49 -11.29 -12.85
C VAL A 299 12.51 -10.68 -13.80
N PRO A 300 13.04 -9.48 -13.55
CA PRO A 300 14.11 -8.92 -14.38
C PRO A 300 15.29 -9.89 -14.40
N ASP A 301 15.91 -10.06 -15.56
CA ASP A 301 17.15 -10.83 -15.65
C ASP A 301 18.23 -10.10 -14.83
N PRO A 302 18.81 -10.70 -13.77
CA PRO A 302 19.85 -10.05 -12.99
C PRO A 302 21.12 -9.75 -13.80
N ALA A 303 21.30 -10.39 -14.96
CA ALA A 303 22.38 -10.08 -15.90
C ALA A 303 22.09 -8.88 -16.81
N GLU A 304 20.83 -8.45 -16.91
CA GLU A 304 20.44 -7.31 -17.73
C GLU A 304 20.98 -6.01 -17.13
N ARG A 305 21.73 -5.27 -17.96
CA ARG A 305 22.26 -3.97 -17.56
C ARG A 305 21.26 -2.88 -17.89
N ARG A 306 20.81 -2.13 -16.88
CA ARG A 306 19.70 -1.17 -17.03
C ARG A 306 19.87 0.10 -16.22
N ILE A 307 19.26 1.18 -16.72
CA ILE A 307 19.12 2.46 -16.02
C ILE A 307 17.66 2.60 -15.56
N LEU A 308 17.46 2.77 -14.26
CA LEU A 308 16.14 2.87 -13.64
C LEU A 308 15.95 4.25 -13.04
N GLY A 309 15.04 5.05 -13.61
CA GLY A 309 14.53 6.26 -12.96
C GLY A 309 13.41 5.90 -11.99
N ILE A 310 13.65 6.00 -10.69
CA ILE A 310 12.67 5.63 -9.65
C ILE A 310 11.80 6.82 -9.24
N GLY A 311 12.17 8.03 -9.64
CA GLY A 311 11.51 9.26 -9.18
C GLY A 311 12.03 9.72 -7.81
N GLY A 312 11.19 10.41 -7.06
CA GLY A 312 11.59 11.07 -5.81
C GLY A 312 10.44 11.53 -4.93
N GLY A 313 10.76 11.96 -3.71
CA GLY A 313 9.84 12.54 -2.74
C GLY A 313 10.59 13.23 -1.60
N PRO A 314 9.89 13.86 -0.64
CA PRO A 314 8.54 14.40 -0.78
C PRO A 314 8.48 15.51 -1.86
N THR A 315 7.31 15.74 -2.45
CA THR A 315 7.07 16.78 -3.49
C THR A 315 6.57 18.11 -2.89
N ASN A 316 6.39 18.18 -1.58
CA ASN A 316 5.93 19.38 -0.89
C ASN A 316 6.85 20.55 -1.24
N ASP A 317 6.28 21.66 -1.69
CA ASP A 317 6.99 22.89 -2.07
C ASP A 317 7.93 22.79 -3.29
N VAL A 318 7.96 21.64 -3.98
CA VAL A 318 8.71 21.45 -5.22
C VAL A 318 7.87 21.95 -6.40
N PRO A 319 8.39 22.83 -7.28
CA PRO A 319 7.68 23.23 -8.48
C PRO A 319 7.29 22.01 -9.34
N GLU A 320 6.01 21.94 -9.71
CA GLU A 320 5.46 20.80 -10.46
C GLU A 320 6.21 20.51 -11.76
N LEU A 321 6.59 21.57 -12.47
CA LEU A 321 7.34 21.47 -13.72
C LEU A 321 8.73 20.84 -13.53
N TYR A 322 9.39 21.04 -12.38
CA TYR A 322 10.73 20.51 -12.14
C TYR A 322 10.70 18.97 -12.09
N TRP A 323 9.84 18.40 -11.23
CA TRP A 323 9.81 16.95 -11.07
C TRP A 323 9.18 16.24 -12.27
N ARG A 324 8.20 16.87 -12.95
CA ARG A 324 7.68 16.34 -14.22
C ARG A 324 8.77 16.29 -15.30
N THR A 325 9.57 17.35 -15.42
CA THR A 325 10.68 17.39 -16.36
C THR A 325 11.73 16.31 -16.04
N LEU A 326 12.11 16.15 -14.77
CA LEU A 326 13.01 15.07 -14.37
C LEU A 326 12.47 13.69 -14.73
N HIS A 327 11.18 13.47 -14.53
CA HIS A 327 10.52 12.24 -14.89
C HIS A 327 10.54 11.98 -16.41
N ASP A 328 10.18 12.97 -17.22
CA ASP A 328 10.27 12.87 -18.68
C ASP A 328 11.70 12.56 -19.14
N LEU A 329 12.70 13.18 -18.50
CA LEU A 329 14.10 12.93 -18.79
C LEU A 329 14.54 11.52 -18.38
N PHE A 330 14.10 11.02 -17.22
CA PHE A 330 14.37 9.64 -16.80
C PHE A 330 13.78 8.61 -17.76
N ASP A 331 12.62 8.88 -18.33
CA ASP A 331 11.97 7.98 -19.28
C ASP A 331 12.78 7.90 -20.60
N ARG A 332 13.44 8.99 -21.02
CA ARG A 332 14.35 9.00 -22.18
C ARG A 332 15.61 8.13 -21.99
N LEU A 333 16.02 7.90 -20.74
CA LEU A 333 17.18 7.05 -20.43
C LEU A 333 16.91 5.56 -20.68
N ASP A 334 15.68 5.18 -21.04
CA ASP A 334 15.33 3.82 -21.46
C ASP A 334 15.67 3.50 -22.92
N SER A 335 16.25 4.46 -23.66
CA SER A 335 16.60 4.22 -25.06
C SER A 335 17.76 3.21 -25.21
N PRO A 336 17.87 2.53 -26.37
CA PRO A 336 19.00 1.64 -26.66
C PRO A 336 20.38 2.32 -26.57
N GLU A 337 20.46 3.62 -26.85
CA GLU A 337 21.71 4.38 -26.76
C GLU A 337 22.20 4.50 -25.31
N TRP A 338 21.29 4.79 -24.39
CA TRP A 338 21.56 4.85 -22.95
C TRP A 338 21.87 3.48 -22.37
N ALA A 339 21.18 2.42 -22.82
CA ALA A 339 21.51 1.05 -22.47
C ALA A 339 22.93 0.67 -22.93
N ALA A 340 23.31 1.05 -24.16
CA ALA A 340 24.66 0.83 -24.68
C ALA A 340 25.73 1.61 -23.91
N TRP A 341 25.43 2.83 -23.46
CA TRP A 341 26.33 3.62 -22.61
C TRP A 341 26.58 2.95 -21.25
N TRP A 342 25.56 2.36 -20.65
CA TRP A 342 25.69 1.68 -19.35
C TRP A 342 26.27 0.26 -19.47
N ALA A 343 26.16 -0.38 -20.64
CA ALA A 343 26.58 -1.76 -20.87
C ALA A 343 28.03 -2.11 -20.45
N PRO A 344 29.03 -1.22 -20.53
CA PRO A 344 30.39 -1.50 -20.05
C PRO A 344 30.53 -1.53 -18.52
N SER A 345 29.50 -1.10 -17.77
CA SER A 345 29.54 -1.08 -16.31
C SER A 345 29.71 -2.49 -15.74
N SER A 346 30.60 -2.61 -14.77
CA SER A 346 30.75 -3.81 -13.92
C SER A 346 29.58 -4.03 -12.95
N VAL A 347 28.63 -3.10 -12.89
CA VAL A 347 27.45 -3.17 -12.02
C VAL A 347 26.21 -3.19 -12.91
N PRO A 348 25.28 -4.14 -12.74
CA PRO A 348 24.18 -4.31 -13.68
C PRO A 348 23.19 -3.15 -13.66
N THR A 349 22.86 -2.59 -12.50
CA THR A 349 21.81 -1.55 -12.41
C THR A 349 22.38 -0.17 -12.06
N LEU A 350 21.94 0.87 -12.78
CA LEU A 350 22.05 2.27 -12.37
C LEU A 350 20.68 2.77 -11.93
N GLN A 351 20.51 3.08 -10.65
CA GLN A 351 19.30 3.62 -10.06
C GLN A 351 19.43 5.14 -9.91
N LEU A 352 18.52 5.88 -10.53
CA LEU A 352 18.44 7.34 -10.48
C LEU A 352 17.21 7.75 -9.64
N SER A 353 17.40 8.74 -8.78
CA SER A 353 16.33 9.28 -7.93
C SER A 353 16.54 10.75 -7.63
N TRP A 354 15.51 11.41 -7.10
CA TRP A 354 15.62 12.77 -6.57
C TRP A 354 14.98 12.89 -5.18
N TRP A 355 15.38 13.90 -4.39
CA TRP A 355 14.86 14.17 -3.06
C TRP A 355 14.89 15.67 -2.78
N ALA A 356 13.77 16.25 -2.35
CA ALA A 356 13.67 17.72 -2.18
C ALA A 356 13.55 18.20 -0.72
N ASP A 357 13.68 17.30 0.25
CA ASP A 357 13.67 17.63 1.69
C ASP A 357 15.03 17.30 2.31
N VAL A 358 16.05 18.09 1.92
CA VAL A 358 17.41 18.01 2.47
C VAL A 358 17.88 19.37 2.98
N ALA A 359 18.88 19.33 3.86
CA ALA A 359 19.50 20.56 4.39
C ALA A 359 20.37 21.30 3.35
N GLN A 360 20.82 20.63 2.29
CA GLN A 360 21.71 21.22 1.29
C GLN A 360 21.59 20.52 -0.06
N ASP A 361 21.54 21.33 -1.13
CA ASP A 361 21.61 20.87 -2.51
C ASP A 361 22.91 20.09 -2.79
N ARG A 362 22.80 18.89 -3.35
CA ARG A 362 23.95 18.11 -3.80
C ARG A 362 23.57 16.98 -4.76
N LEU A 363 24.56 16.56 -5.53
CA LEU A 363 24.49 15.33 -6.32
C LEU A 363 25.24 14.21 -5.60
N PHE A 364 24.62 13.04 -5.51
CA PHE A 364 25.13 11.91 -4.76
C PHE A 364 25.26 10.69 -5.67
N VAL A 365 26.41 10.00 -5.63
CA VAL A 365 26.60 8.71 -6.31
C VAL A 365 27.28 7.74 -5.36
N ARG A 366 26.68 6.56 -5.19
CA ARG A 366 27.19 5.46 -4.38
C ARG A 366 27.16 4.17 -5.17
N ARG A 367 28.31 3.50 -5.23
CA ARG A 367 28.44 2.16 -5.81
C ARG A 367 28.15 1.08 -4.77
N GLY A 368 27.21 0.19 -5.09
CA GLY A 368 26.98 -1.08 -4.41
C GLY A 368 27.58 -2.25 -5.17
N LYS A 369 27.23 -3.47 -4.75
CA LYS A 369 27.69 -4.72 -5.39
C LYS A 369 26.91 -4.99 -6.69
N ASP A 370 25.60 -4.81 -6.63
CA ASP A 370 24.59 -5.13 -7.64
C ASP A 370 24.00 -3.88 -8.31
N LYS A 371 24.08 -2.71 -7.66
CA LYS A 371 23.59 -1.45 -8.22
C LYS A 371 24.44 -0.24 -7.88
N VAL A 372 24.39 0.78 -8.75
CA VAL A 372 24.85 2.14 -8.46
C VAL A 372 23.61 2.97 -8.13
N ILE A 373 23.63 3.67 -6.99
CA ILE A 373 22.58 4.61 -6.61
C ILE A 373 23.11 6.01 -6.90
N ALA A 374 22.41 6.75 -7.75
CA ALA A 374 22.66 8.13 -8.05
C ALA A 374 21.41 8.96 -7.69
N ARG A 375 21.62 10.10 -7.02
CA ARG A 375 20.53 10.91 -6.47
C ARG A 375 20.80 12.40 -6.65
N ILE A 376 19.75 13.12 -7.03
CA ILE A 376 19.66 14.58 -6.97
C ILE A 376 19.05 14.95 -5.62
N GLU A 377 19.75 15.71 -4.78
CA GLU A 377 19.21 16.23 -3.53
C GLU A 377 19.10 17.75 -3.65
N ARG A 378 17.91 18.31 -3.40
CA ARG A 378 17.59 19.74 -3.51
C ARG A 378 16.85 20.24 -2.28
N THR A 379 17.02 21.51 -1.96
CA THR A 379 16.19 22.23 -0.99
C THR A 379 14.97 22.83 -1.70
N PRO A 380 13.79 22.94 -1.05
CA PRO A 380 12.62 23.55 -1.69
C PRO A 380 12.88 25.01 -2.07
N THR A 381 13.62 25.75 -1.23
CA THR A 381 13.98 27.14 -1.49
C THR A 381 14.85 27.29 -2.73
N GLY A 382 15.86 26.42 -2.91
CA GLY A 382 16.73 26.47 -4.09
C GLY A 382 15.99 26.28 -5.41
N LEU A 383 14.91 25.49 -5.41
CA LEU A 383 14.09 25.27 -6.62
C LEU A 383 13.12 26.41 -6.93
N ARG A 384 12.80 27.29 -5.98
CA ARG A 384 11.87 28.41 -6.19
C ARG A 384 12.50 29.60 -6.92
N GLU A 385 13.83 29.71 -6.87
CA GLU A 385 14.57 30.87 -7.39
C GLU A 385 15.13 30.66 -8.80
N VAL A 386 14.88 29.49 -9.41
CA VAL A 386 15.44 29.08 -10.70
C VAL A 386 14.36 28.65 -11.67
N ASP A 387 14.68 28.63 -12.96
CA ASP A 387 13.80 28.00 -13.96
C ASP A 387 13.74 26.48 -13.68
N PRO A 388 12.57 25.94 -13.30
CA PRO A 388 12.43 24.54 -12.89
C PRO A 388 12.76 23.56 -14.02
N VAL A 389 12.53 23.91 -15.29
CA VAL A 389 12.81 23.01 -16.42
C VAL A 389 14.32 22.93 -16.67
N GLN A 390 15.01 24.07 -16.66
CA GLN A 390 16.45 24.13 -16.84
C GLN A 390 17.18 23.48 -15.66
N ALA A 391 16.73 23.74 -14.42
CA ALA A 391 17.31 23.14 -13.23
C ALA A 391 17.24 21.61 -13.25
N ALA A 392 16.10 21.03 -13.69
CA ALA A 392 15.95 19.59 -13.84
C ALA A 392 16.93 18.98 -14.85
N ARG A 393 17.14 19.67 -15.99
CA ARG A 393 18.13 19.26 -17.01
C ARG A 393 19.54 19.31 -16.44
N ASP A 394 19.94 20.46 -15.89
CA ASP A 394 21.28 20.69 -15.34
C ASP A 394 21.62 19.67 -14.25
N ASP A 395 20.66 19.35 -13.37
CA ASP A 395 20.86 18.37 -12.31
C ASP A 395 21.07 16.96 -12.84
N LEU A 396 20.28 16.54 -13.83
CA LEU A 396 20.42 15.22 -14.40
C LEU A 396 21.73 15.10 -15.20
N GLU A 397 22.09 16.11 -16.00
CA GLU A 397 23.37 16.15 -16.70
C GLU A 397 24.54 16.09 -15.71
N GLY A 398 24.48 16.91 -14.65
CA GLY A 398 25.46 16.91 -13.58
C GLY A 398 25.58 15.56 -12.90
N LEU A 399 24.44 14.89 -12.65
CA LEU A 399 24.39 13.57 -12.02
C LEU A 399 25.01 12.51 -12.92
N LEU A 400 24.67 12.50 -14.21
CA LEU A 400 25.18 11.55 -15.19
C LEU A 400 26.68 11.76 -15.43
N ALA A 401 27.16 13.01 -15.46
CA ALA A 401 28.59 13.31 -15.50
C ALA A 401 29.31 12.83 -14.22
N LEU A 402 28.68 12.91 -13.06
CA LEU A 402 29.24 12.35 -11.82
C LEU A 402 29.29 10.82 -11.86
N VAL A 403 28.24 10.16 -12.36
CA VAL A 403 28.21 8.70 -12.59
C VAL A 403 29.31 8.29 -13.56
N GLN A 404 29.44 8.98 -14.70
CA GLN A 404 30.49 8.76 -15.68
C GLN A 404 31.88 8.76 -15.03
N ARG A 405 32.21 9.80 -14.27
CA ARG A 405 33.52 9.93 -13.60
C ARG A 405 33.74 8.83 -12.56
N ARG A 406 32.73 8.49 -11.76
CA ARG A 406 32.83 7.49 -10.68
C ARG A 406 32.92 6.06 -11.20
N MET A 407 32.35 5.80 -12.37
CA MET A 407 32.27 4.48 -12.99
C MET A 407 33.25 4.29 -14.16
N SER A 408 34.05 5.31 -14.47
CA SER A 408 35.00 5.33 -15.59
C SER A 408 34.36 4.96 -16.94
N LEU A 409 33.17 5.53 -17.21
CA LEU A 409 32.42 5.30 -18.44
C LEU A 409 32.78 6.32 -19.53
N ALA A 410 32.41 6.00 -20.77
CA ALA A 410 32.44 6.96 -21.87
C ALA A 410 31.51 8.17 -21.61
N VAL A 411 31.68 9.24 -22.38
CA VAL A 411 30.78 10.40 -22.32
C VAL A 411 29.33 9.93 -22.57
N PRO A 412 28.37 10.31 -21.71
CA PRO A 412 26.98 9.92 -21.90
C PRO A 412 26.38 10.55 -23.16
N PRO A 413 25.35 9.91 -23.76
CA PRO A 413 24.51 10.54 -24.78
C PRO A 413 23.95 11.89 -24.32
N ALA A 414 23.61 12.76 -25.27
CA ALA A 414 22.95 14.04 -24.95
C ALA A 414 21.49 13.81 -24.51
N LEU A 415 21.02 14.57 -23.51
CA LEU A 415 19.61 14.62 -23.11
C LEU A 415 18.81 15.49 -24.11
N SER A 416 18.65 14.99 -25.33
CA SER A 416 17.77 15.63 -26.33
C SER A 416 16.32 15.52 -25.93
#